data_AF-A0A6J6LN27-F1
#
_entry.id   AF-A0A6J6LN27-F1
#
_cell.length_a   1.000
_cell.length_b   1.000
_cell.length_c   1.000
_cell.angle_alpha   90.00
_cell.angle_beta   90.00
_cell.angle_gamma   90.00
#
_symmetry.space_group_name_H-M   'P 1'
#
loop_
_entity.id
_entity.type
_entity.pdbx_description
1 polymer ?
#
loop_
_entity_poly.entity_id
_entity_poly.type
_entity_poly.pdbx_seq_one_letter_code
_entity_poly.pdbx_strand_id
1 'polypeptide(L)'
;MRRRMFATFVGIVALVSFATPSVASAHAILDSSNPVASSVIMQSPEEIRLDFNEAIESTLLNVRLFDAEQKEVTIERAALLPVDTSVVVAPVPNLTNGVYVVVWQVVSSDGHPVSGAFPFEVGEQSSGTSEDVLEKILNSINTESPLGTPLAIARFIAFLSLIVLLGTVVLTWGSSLIATRKARRLMHLSVVGLAVGSVAVLLLQGPYASSGGWGAIFDTQLISDVMSTRLGLAMLVRLVLVLLWGVVCMAVAHAATSWWKNLAFLTAVGTIATFSMSGHPSAASLAPVFMLIDAVHVGAVAAWGGGLIALTVLRREEATDAARFSRIATWTMPLAAVTGVAQGLHLLDGLGSLTSSTYGKYLLLKIVVVVGAVILGARARRELAHSDTPGFVKTIRLEATLMVAVLAVTAMLVGTSPQDTGPSSSQVFSATQIRSGIVADLSVFPTRVGTAEVHVVLTPPGGALKPVTNVSVSLALPSRQIPPIPVKMYELGPNHWTGVVSIPYSGNWAFETRVQPTENSTLLYTASFDVAD
;
A
#
# COMPACT_ATOMS: atom_id res chain seq x y z
N MET A 1 -39.53 -6.82 16.69
CA MET A 1 -38.55 -6.93 15.58
C MET A 1 -37.18 -6.29 15.91
N ARG A 2 -37.13 -5.01 16.32
CA ARG A 2 -35.89 -4.28 16.67
C ARG A 2 -34.94 -4.98 17.66
N ARG A 3 -35.45 -5.63 18.72
CA ARG A 3 -34.65 -6.34 19.73
C ARG A 3 -33.99 -7.65 19.24
N ARG A 4 -34.67 -8.38 18.35
CA ARG A 4 -34.13 -9.60 17.74
C ARG A 4 -33.06 -9.26 16.70
N MET A 5 -33.23 -8.16 15.97
CA MET A 5 -32.24 -7.64 15.02
C MET A 5 -30.96 -7.13 15.69
N PHE A 6 -31.06 -6.52 16.88
CA PHE A 6 -29.89 -6.11 17.67
C PHE A 6 -29.11 -7.34 18.17
N ALA A 7 -29.80 -8.41 18.57
CA ALA A 7 -29.17 -9.66 18.99
C ALA A 7 -28.48 -10.40 17.81
N THR A 8 -29.08 -10.42 16.62
CA THR A 8 -28.43 -10.97 15.41
C THR A 8 -27.23 -10.13 14.96
N PHE A 9 -27.33 -8.80 15.07
CA PHE A 9 -26.24 -7.86 14.80
C PHE A 9 -25.05 -8.06 15.75
N VAL A 10 -25.30 -8.14 17.06
CA VAL A 10 -24.26 -8.45 18.07
C VAL A 10 -23.67 -9.84 17.85
N GLY A 11 -24.48 -10.83 17.46
CA GLY A 11 -24.00 -12.19 17.18
C GLY A 11 -23.06 -12.28 15.97
N ILE A 12 -23.33 -11.55 14.89
CA ILE A 12 -22.47 -11.52 13.69
C ILE A 12 -21.17 -10.73 13.98
N VAL A 13 -21.26 -9.61 14.69
CA VAL A 13 -20.07 -8.85 15.12
C VAL A 13 -19.18 -9.71 16.03
N ALA A 14 -19.76 -10.42 16.99
CA ALA A 14 -19.01 -11.30 17.89
C ALA A 14 -18.37 -12.50 17.15
N LEU A 15 -19.02 -13.07 16.14
CA LEU A 15 -18.46 -14.18 15.37
C LEU A 15 -17.25 -13.77 14.51
N VAL A 16 -17.25 -12.53 13.99
CA VAL A 16 -16.12 -11.97 13.22
C VAL A 16 -14.95 -11.59 14.15
N SER A 17 -15.21 -11.25 15.41
CA SER A 17 -14.17 -10.89 16.39
C SER A 17 -13.34 -12.07 16.93
N PHE A 18 -13.74 -13.33 16.69
CA PHE A 18 -13.00 -14.52 17.16
C PHE A 18 -12.12 -15.19 16.10
N ALA A 19 -12.14 -14.72 14.85
CA ALA A 19 -11.13 -15.09 13.89
C ALA A 19 -9.95 -14.13 14.05
N THR A 20 -8.88 -14.54 14.73
CA THR A 20 -7.60 -13.83 14.66
C THR A 20 -6.91 -14.24 13.37
N PRO A 21 -6.95 -13.44 12.29
CA PRO A 21 -6.12 -13.76 11.13
C PRO A 21 -4.69 -13.46 11.53
N SER A 22 -3.76 -14.38 11.24
CA SER A 22 -2.36 -13.98 11.11
C SER A 22 -2.31 -12.92 10.02
N VAL A 23 -1.93 -11.69 10.38
CA VAL A 23 -1.68 -10.61 9.43
C VAL A 23 -0.49 -11.07 8.59
N ALA A 24 -0.75 -11.52 7.36
CA ALA A 24 0.32 -11.61 6.38
C ALA A 24 0.56 -10.19 5.89
N SER A 25 1.79 -9.70 6.04
CA SER A 25 2.22 -8.44 5.43
C SER A 25 2.00 -8.55 3.92
N ALA A 26 1.36 -7.54 3.35
CA ALA A 26 1.24 -7.34 1.90
C ALA A 26 1.93 -6.04 1.49
N HIS A 27 2.93 -5.64 2.29
CA HIS A 27 3.78 -4.50 2.03
C HIS A 27 5.25 -4.93 2.10
N ALA A 28 5.94 -4.81 0.97
CA ALA A 28 7.30 -5.30 0.80
C ALA A 28 8.29 -4.54 1.68
N ILE A 29 9.05 -5.29 2.47
CA ILE A 29 10.09 -4.79 3.36
C ILE A 29 11.39 -5.49 2.97
N LEU A 30 12.46 -4.71 2.81
CA LEU A 30 13.77 -5.26 2.52
C LEU A 30 14.30 -5.96 3.79
N ASP A 31 14.50 -7.27 3.69
CA ASP A 31 15.02 -8.11 4.77
C ASP A 31 16.55 -8.11 4.78
N SER A 32 17.17 -8.25 3.60
CA SER A 32 18.63 -8.30 3.42
C SER A 32 19.08 -7.79 2.05
N SER A 33 20.38 -7.47 1.92
CA SER A 33 20.99 -7.11 0.64
C SER A 33 22.40 -7.66 0.45
N ASN A 34 22.79 -7.85 -0.80
CA ASN A 34 24.17 -8.11 -1.21
C ASN A 34 24.52 -7.24 -2.44
N PRO A 35 25.46 -6.27 -2.36
CA PRO A 35 26.26 -5.93 -1.20
C PRO A 35 25.42 -5.52 0.00
N VAL A 36 25.95 -5.79 1.17
CA VAL A 36 25.32 -5.45 2.44
C VAL A 36 25.31 -3.93 2.61
N ALA A 37 24.23 -3.41 3.20
CA ALA A 37 24.13 -1.99 3.56
C ALA A 37 25.30 -1.52 4.45
N SER A 38 25.94 -0.44 4.02
CA SER A 38 27.13 0.18 4.62
C SER A 38 28.35 -0.74 4.74
N SER A 39 28.42 -1.82 3.94
CA SER A 39 29.58 -2.71 3.93
C SER A 39 30.72 -2.20 3.05
N VAL A 40 31.94 -2.66 3.36
CA VAL A 40 33.14 -2.48 2.53
C VAL A 40 33.50 -3.83 1.96
N ILE A 41 33.51 -3.94 0.63
CA ILE A 41 33.84 -5.16 -0.10
C ILE A 41 35.13 -4.97 -0.90
N MET A 42 36.01 -5.98 -0.88
CA MET A 42 37.34 -5.88 -1.50
C MET A 42 37.32 -5.90 -3.02
N GLN A 43 36.27 -6.46 -3.62
CA GLN A 43 36.12 -6.64 -5.06
C GLN A 43 34.76 -6.10 -5.50
N SER A 44 34.69 -5.66 -6.76
CA SER A 44 33.41 -5.31 -7.37
C SER A 44 32.46 -6.50 -7.27
N PRO A 45 31.20 -6.29 -6.85
CA PRO A 45 30.19 -7.32 -6.92
C PRO A 45 29.84 -7.57 -8.40
N GLU A 46 29.30 -8.75 -8.71
CA GLU A 46 28.76 -9.06 -10.05
C GLU A 46 27.31 -8.55 -10.19
N GLU A 47 26.58 -8.47 -9.08
CA GLU A 47 25.20 -8.03 -9.02
C GLU A 47 24.87 -7.34 -7.69
N ILE A 48 23.82 -6.52 -7.70
CA ILE A 48 23.11 -6.07 -6.51
C ILE A 48 21.90 -6.97 -6.33
N ARG A 49 21.80 -7.63 -5.19
CA ARG A 49 20.70 -8.51 -4.77
C ARG A 49 19.98 -7.90 -3.57
N LEU A 50 18.66 -7.84 -3.64
CA LEU A 50 17.74 -7.37 -2.61
C LEU A 50 16.75 -8.49 -2.29
N ASP A 51 16.71 -8.97 -1.05
CA ASP A 51 15.76 -9.99 -0.60
C ASP A 51 14.67 -9.33 0.26
N PHE A 52 13.41 -9.54 -0.08
CA PHE A 52 12.25 -8.97 0.59
C PHE A 52 11.47 -10.02 1.38
N ASN A 53 10.70 -9.58 2.36
CA ASN A 53 9.84 -10.45 3.17
C ASN A 53 8.60 -11.00 2.42
N GLU A 54 8.36 -10.56 1.18
CA GLU A 54 7.25 -10.99 0.33
C GLU A 54 7.57 -10.88 -1.16
N ALA A 55 6.68 -11.43 -2.00
CA ALA A 55 6.80 -11.35 -3.44
C ALA A 55 6.64 -9.92 -3.98
N ILE A 56 7.48 -9.57 -4.95
CA ILE A 56 7.48 -8.30 -5.66
C ILE A 56 6.76 -8.44 -7.01
N GLU A 57 6.07 -7.38 -7.45
CA GLU A 57 5.49 -7.31 -8.79
C GLU A 57 6.60 -7.09 -9.84
N SER A 58 6.76 -8.04 -10.77
CA SER A 58 7.98 -8.21 -11.58
C SER A 58 8.30 -7.09 -12.58
N THR A 59 7.30 -6.29 -12.96
CA THR A 59 7.43 -5.37 -14.09
C THR A 59 7.64 -3.91 -13.68
N LEU A 60 7.45 -3.58 -12.40
CA LEU A 60 7.57 -2.22 -11.87
C LEU A 60 8.62 -2.18 -10.74
N LEU A 61 9.84 -2.59 -11.09
CA LEU A 61 11.00 -2.51 -10.21
C LEU A 61 12.11 -1.69 -10.87
N ASN A 62 12.83 -0.92 -10.07
CA ASN A 62 13.90 -0.05 -10.51
C ASN A 62 15.03 -0.11 -9.48
N VAL A 63 16.24 -0.42 -9.94
CA VAL A 63 17.46 -0.36 -9.13
C VAL A 63 18.40 0.59 -9.85
N ARG A 64 18.92 1.57 -9.12
CA ARG A 64 19.83 2.59 -9.61
C ARG A 64 21.06 2.59 -8.74
N LEU A 65 22.21 2.81 -9.35
CA LEU A 65 23.49 2.84 -8.67
C LEU A 65 24.15 4.20 -8.92
N PHE A 66 24.66 4.82 -7.86
CA PHE A 66 25.33 6.11 -7.93
C PHE A 66 26.73 6.02 -7.33
N ASP A 67 27.66 6.77 -7.89
CA ASP A 67 29.01 6.94 -7.33
C ASP A 67 29.08 8.12 -6.33
N ALA A 68 30.27 8.33 -5.77
CA ALA A 68 30.56 9.40 -4.82
C ALA A 68 30.33 10.82 -5.40
N GLU A 69 30.41 10.97 -6.72
CA GLU A 69 30.15 12.21 -7.46
C GLU A 69 28.66 12.42 -7.77
N GLN A 70 27.76 11.58 -7.25
CA GLN A 70 26.31 11.57 -7.54
C GLN A 70 25.97 11.24 -9.01
N LYS A 71 26.91 10.65 -9.75
CA LYS A 71 26.68 10.24 -11.12
C LYS A 71 26.10 8.83 -11.13
N GLU A 72 25.03 8.67 -11.89
CA GLU A 72 24.40 7.36 -12.08
C GLU A 72 25.32 6.46 -12.91
N VAL A 73 25.65 5.31 -12.34
CA VAL A 73 26.37 4.22 -12.98
C VAL A 73 25.36 3.43 -13.79
N THR A 74 25.60 3.28 -15.10
CA THR A 74 24.75 2.45 -15.95
C THR A 74 24.87 0.98 -15.54
N ILE A 75 23.77 0.41 -15.04
CA ILE A 75 23.64 -1.02 -14.72
C ILE A 75 22.64 -1.69 -15.67
N GLU A 76 22.64 -3.01 -15.71
CA GLU A 76 21.63 -3.74 -16.48
C GLU A 76 20.26 -3.66 -15.80
N ARG A 77 19.18 -3.90 -16.56
CA ARG A 77 17.82 -3.84 -16.01
C ARG A 77 17.68 -4.92 -14.93
N ALA A 78 17.32 -4.49 -13.73
CA ALA A 78 17.01 -5.39 -12.64
C ALA A 78 15.84 -6.32 -13.01
N ALA A 79 15.85 -7.52 -12.45
CA ALA A 79 14.83 -8.54 -12.65
C ALA A 79 14.56 -9.30 -11.34
N LEU A 80 13.41 -9.98 -11.28
CA LEU A 80 13.17 -10.94 -10.20
C LEU A 80 13.93 -12.24 -10.45
N LEU A 81 14.38 -12.87 -9.38
CA LEU A 81 14.92 -14.22 -9.46
C LEU A 81 13.79 -15.18 -9.89
N PRO A 82 13.95 -15.98 -10.98
CA PRO A 82 12.86 -16.81 -11.49
C PRO A 82 12.32 -17.87 -10.51
N VAL A 83 13.15 -18.27 -9.56
CA VAL A 83 12.83 -19.29 -8.55
C VAL A 83 12.17 -18.68 -7.31
N ASP A 84 12.37 -17.38 -7.07
CA ASP A 84 11.86 -16.67 -5.90
C ASP A 84 11.56 -15.20 -6.23
N THR A 85 10.28 -14.87 -6.35
CA THR A 85 9.82 -13.52 -6.71
C THR A 85 9.96 -12.51 -5.57
N SER A 86 10.42 -12.91 -4.38
CA SER A 86 10.78 -11.99 -3.30
C SER A 86 12.21 -11.44 -3.44
N VAL A 87 12.95 -11.88 -4.46
CA VAL A 87 14.35 -11.52 -4.67
C VAL A 87 14.49 -10.70 -5.95
N VAL A 88 15.07 -9.50 -5.83
CA VAL A 88 15.45 -8.64 -6.95
C VAL A 88 16.95 -8.74 -7.18
N VAL A 89 17.35 -8.89 -8.44
CA VAL A 89 18.75 -8.96 -8.87
C VAL A 89 19.01 -7.93 -9.96
N ALA A 90 20.07 -7.15 -9.82
CA ALA A 90 20.51 -6.12 -10.76
C ALA A 90 22.00 -6.31 -11.10
N PRO A 91 22.34 -6.85 -12.29
CA PRO A 91 23.74 -7.03 -12.68
C PRO A 91 24.48 -5.69 -12.78
N VAL A 92 25.71 -5.64 -12.29
CA VAL A 92 26.52 -4.41 -12.29
C VAL A 92 27.79 -4.57 -13.13
N PRO A 93 28.28 -3.49 -13.76
CA PRO A 93 29.59 -3.52 -14.40
C PRO A 93 30.70 -3.62 -13.33
N ASN A 94 31.93 -3.91 -13.77
CA ASN A 94 33.09 -3.83 -12.89
C ASN A 94 33.24 -2.41 -12.31
N LEU A 95 33.00 -2.29 -11.01
CA LEU A 95 33.11 -1.07 -10.23
C LEU A 95 34.58 -0.81 -9.88
N THR A 96 34.96 0.47 -9.89
CA THR A 96 36.25 0.93 -9.38
C THR A 96 36.19 1.05 -7.86
N ASN A 97 37.34 1.22 -7.21
CA ASN A 97 37.35 1.49 -5.77
C ASN A 97 36.64 2.83 -5.47
N GLY A 98 35.75 2.84 -4.48
CA GLY A 98 34.98 4.03 -4.10
C GLY A 98 33.68 3.72 -3.38
N VAL A 99 32.97 4.79 -3.02
CA VAL A 99 31.64 4.74 -2.39
C VAL A 99 30.58 4.65 -3.48
N TYR A 100 29.61 3.77 -3.26
CA TYR A 100 28.44 3.61 -4.11
C TYR A 100 27.16 3.66 -3.29
N VAL A 101 26.08 4.16 -3.89
CA VAL A 101 24.74 4.18 -3.27
C VAL A 101 23.77 3.44 -4.17
N VAL A 102 23.17 2.40 -3.62
CA VAL A 102 22.05 1.69 -4.22
C VAL A 102 20.77 2.44 -3.86
N VAL A 103 20.00 2.80 -4.87
CA VAL A 103 18.65 3.34 -4.72
C VAL A 103 17.70 2.39 -5.41
N TRP A 104 16.73 1.87 -4.68
CA TRP A 104 15.79 0.90 -5.22
C TRP A 104 14.35 1.36 -5.02
N GLN A 105 13.50 0.90 -5.93
CA GLN A 105 12.06 1.03 -5.87
C GLN A 105 11.44 -0.26 -6.39
N VAL A 106 10.54 -0.83 -5.62
CA VAL A 106 9.80 -2.04 -5.95
C VAL A 106 8.32 -1.81 -5.73
N VAL A 107 7.46 -2.57 -6.42
CA VAL A 107 6.02 -2.57 -6.15
C VAL A 107 5.67 -3.85 -5.42
N SER A 108 5.12 -3.70 -4.22
CA SER A 108 4.63 -4.83 -3.42
C SER A 108 3.39 -5.46 -4.07
N SER A 109 3.02 -6.65 -3.61
CA SER A 109 1.85 -7.40 -4.07
C SER A 109 0.52 -6.64 -3.94
N ASP A 110 0.46 -5.63 -3.07
CA ASP A 110 -0.69 -4.72 -2.90
C ASP A 110 -0.79 -3.62 -3.98
N GLY A 111 0.25 -3.45 -4.80
CA GLY A 111 0.34 -2.45 -5.87
C GLY A 111 0.91 -1.10 -5.43
N HIS A 112 1.46 -1.01 -4.21
CA HIS A 112 2.09 0.20 -3.68
C HIS A 112 3.60 0.19 -3.93
N PRO A 113 4.17 1.31 -4.44
CA PRO A 113 5.61 1.43 -4.56
C PRO A 113 6.24 1.61 -3.18
N VAL A 114 7.30 0.86 -2.93
CA VAL A 114 8.20 0.99 -1.79
C VAL A 114 9.57 1.34 -2.32
N SER A 115 10.25 2.27 -1.67
CA SER A 115 11.60 2.67 -2.03
C SER A 115 12.52 2.67 -0.82
N GLY A 116 13.81 2.58 -1.09
CA GLY A 116 14.86 2.66 -0.09
C GLY A 116 16.21 2.92 -0.74
N ALA A 117 17.20 3.20 0.10
CA ALA A 117 18.57 3.39 -0.35
C ALA A 117 19.57 2.99 0.73
N PHE A 118 20.72 2.51 0.29
CA PHE A 118 21.85 2.22 1.17
C PHE A 118 23.18 2.40 0.45
N PRO A 119 24.24 2.80 1.16
CA PRO A 119 25.59 2.88 0.61
C PRO A 119 26.31 1.53 0.73
N PHE A 120 27.33 1.30 -0.08
CA PHE A 120 28.38 0.31 0.12
C PHE A 120 29.69 0.82 -0.49
N GLU A 121 30.82 0.21 -0.18
CA GLU A 121 32.13 0.65 -0.67
C GLU A 121 32.89 -0.50 -1.32
N VAL A 122 33.60 -0.20 -2.40
CA VAL A 122 34.50 -1.14 -3.09
C VAL A 122 35.94 -0.75 -2.82
N GLY A 123 36.77 -1.71 -2.41
CA GLY A 123 38.20 -1.53 -2.16
C GLY A 123 38.50 -1.15 -0.71
N GLU A 124 39.21 -0.04 -0.53
CA GLU A 124 39.58 0.45 0.81
C GLU A 124 38.48 1.33 1.41
N GLN A 125 38.28 1.16 2.70
CA GLN A 125 37.28 1.91 3.44
C GLN A 125 37.56 3.41 3.45
N SER A 126 36.54 4.18 3.07
CA SER A 126 36.55 5.63 3.10
C SER A 126 36.33 6.15 4.53
N SER A 127 37.00 7.25 4.89
CA SER A 127 36.82 7.87 6.21
C SER A 127 35.53 8.70 6.24
N GLY A 128 34.38 8.07 6.50
CA GLY A 128 33.12 8.75 6.82
C GLY A 128 32.37 9.40 5.66
N THR A 129 32.69 9.08 4.40
CA THR A 129 32.03 9.73 3.23
C THR A 129 30.72 9.10 2.78
N SER A 130 30.42 7.86 3.19
CA SER A 130 29.28 7.09 2.68
C SER A 130 27.91 7.64 3.12
N GLU A 131 27.79 8.13 4.36
CA GLU A 131 26.56 8.78 4.86
C GLU A 131 26.30 10.13 4.18
N ASP A 132 27.33 10.97 4.04
CA ASP A 132 27.23 12.27 3.36
C ASP A 132 26.82 12.12 1.89
N VAL A 133 27.34 11.08 1.21
CA VAL A 133 26.98 10.78 -0.18
C VAL A 133 25.54 10.27 -0.26
N LEU A 134 25.12 9.38 0.63
CA LEU A 134 23.74 8.91 0.73
C LEU A 134 22.77 10.08 0.93
N GLU A 135 23.03 10.98 1.88
CA GLU A 135 22.16 12.12 2.16
C GLU A 135 22.05 13.06 0.95
N LYS A 136 23.17 13.36 0.28
CA LYS A 136 23.17 14.17 -0.95
C LYS A 136 22.37 13.54 -2.07
N ILE A 137 22.46 12.22 -2.24
CA ILE A 137 21.74 11.47 -3.26
C ILE A 137 20.24 11.40 -2.94
N LEU A 138 19.88 11.14 -1.68
CA LEU A 138 18.48 11.16 -1.25
C LEU A 138 17.84 12.54 -1.42
N ASN A 139 18.61 13.61 -1.21
CA ASN A 139 18.15 14.97 -1.44
C ASN A 139 18.09 15.37 -2.92
N SER A 140 18.85 14.69 -3.80
CA SER A 140 18.87 14.97 -5.25
C SER A 140 17.86 14.13 -6.03
N ILE A 141 17.44 12.98 -5.50
CA ILE A 141 16.46 12.09 -6.13
C ILE A 141 15.08 12.33 -5.52
N ASN A 142 14.13 12.75 -6.35
CA ASN A 142 12.71 12.69 -5.98
C ASN A 142 12.27 11.22 -5.98
N THR A 143 12.19 10.60 -4.81
CA THR A 143 11.63 9.25 -4.62
C THR A 143 10.10 9.24 -4.63
N GLU A 144 9.47 10.40 -4.56
CA GLU A 144 8.02 10.57 -4.65
C GLU A 144 7.59 11.12 -6.02
N SER A 145 6.69 10.40 -6.69
CA SER A 145 6.12 10.85 -7.96
C SER A 145 5.12 12.00 -7.76
N PRO A 146 5.15 13.05 -8.61
CA PRO A 146 4.13 14.11 -8.58
C PRO A 146 2.73 13.62 -8.99
N LEU A 147 2.61 12.36 -9.43
CA LEU A 147 1.37 11.77 -9.94
C LEU A 147 0.48 11.16 -8.87
N GLY A 148 0.91 11.12 -7.60
CA GLY A 148 0.09 10.56 -6.50
C GLY A 148 -1.28 11.24 -6.36
N THR A 149 -1.33 12.58 -6.37
CA THR A 149 -2.60 13.33 -6.33
C THR A 149 -3.45 13.14 -7.60
N PRO A 150 -2.91 13.29 -8.82
CA PRO A 150 -3.61 12.95 -10.05
C PRO A 150 -4.20 11.53 -10.07
N LEU A 151 -3.44 10.54 -9.57
CA LEU A 151 -3.88 9.15 -9.48
C LEU A 151 -5.03 8.99 -8.48
N ALA A 152 -4.98 9.67 -7.33
CA ALA A 152 -6.09 9.72 -6.38
C ALA A 152 -7.35 10.34 -7.01
N ILE A 153 -7.20 11.41 -7.81
CA ILE A 153 -8.33 12.02 -8.54
C ILE A 153 -8.90 11.05 -9.58
N ALA A 154 -8.06 10.35 -10.34
CA ALA A 154 -8.50 9.34 -11.31
C ALA A 154 -9.28 8.20 -10.64
N ARG A 155 -8.79 7.69 -9.49
CA ARG A 155 -9.49 6.71 -8.65
C ARG A 155 -10.83 7.24 -8.16
N PHE A 156 -10.86 8.49 -7.66
CA PHE A 156 -12.09 9.14 -7.22
C PHE A 156 -13.14 9.21 -8.34
N ILE A 157 -12.74 9.63 -9.55
CA ILE A 157 -13.63 9.66 -10.72
C ILE A 157 -14.17 8.26 -11.02
N ALA A 158 -13.32 7.23 -11.02
CA ALA A 158 -13.73 5.85 -11.28
C ALA A 158 -14.72 5.33 -10.22
N PHE A 159 -14.43 5.55 -8.93
CA PHE A 159 -15.32 5.16 -7.82
C PHE A 159 -16.66 5.89 -7.89
N LEU A 160 -16.65 7.22 -8.01
CA LEU A 160 -17.88 8.01 -8.08
C LEU A 160 -18.75 7.57 -9.26
N SER A 161 -18.13 7.37 -10.42
CA SER A 161 -18.80 6.92 -11.63
C SER A 161 -19.42 5.53 -11.47
N LEU A 162 -18.68 4.56 -10.91
CA LEU A 162 -19.22 3.22 -10.62
C LEU A 162 -20.43 3.31 -9.68
N ILE A 163 -20.26 3.99 -8.55
CA ILE A 163 -21.27 4.07 -7.49
C ILE A 163 -22.53 4.74 -8.02
N VAL A 164 -22.41 5.86 -8.75
CA VAL A 164 -23.57 6.54 -9.36
C VAL A 164 -24.22 5.71 -10.46
N LEU A 165 -23.45 5.03 -11.32
CA LEU A 165 -23.98 4.16 -12.38
C LEU A 165 -24.84 3.05 -11.79
N LEU A 166 -24.27 2.26 -10.89
CA LEU A 166 -24.94 1.12 -10.26
C LEU A 166 -26.09 1.57 -9.37
N GLY A 167 -25.91 2.65 -8.60
CA GLY A 167 -26.96 3.25 -7.80
C GLY A 167 -28.16 3.71 -8.62
N THR A 168 -27.93 4.29 -9.81
CA THR A 168 -28.98 4.68 -10.75
C THR A 168 -29.73 3.46 -11.27
N VAL A 169 -29.00 2.40 -11.67
CA VAL A 169 -29.62 1.15 -12.15
C VAL A 169 -30.45 0.48 -11.06
N VAL A 170 -29.93 0.40 -9.84
CA VAL A 170 -30.63 -0.20 -8.69
C VAL A 170 -31.86 0.61 -8.30
N LEU A 171 -31.76 1.93 -8.21
CA LEU A 171 -32.88 2.80 -7.85
C LEU A 171 -34.02 2.71 -8.88
N THR A 172 -33.66 2.69 -10.16
CA THR A 172 -34.62 2.66 -11.27
C THR A 172 -35.03 1.23 -11.68
N TRP A 173 -34.54 0.20 -10.99
CA TRP A 173 -34.80 -1.20 -11.30
C TRP A 173 -36.30 -1.51 -11.24
N GLY A 174 -36.91 -1.80 -12.39
CA GLY A 174 -38.35 -2.02 -12.49
C GLY A 174 -39.20 -0.77 -12.21
N SER A 175 -38.67 0.43 -12.46
CA SER A 175 -39.42 1.69 -12.53
C SER A 175 -39.36 2.26 -13.96
N SER A 176 -40.38 3.05 -14.35
CA SER A 176 -40.38 3.81 -15.60
C SER A 176 -39.33 4.93 -15.62
N LEU A 177 -38.77 5.32 -14.47
CA LEU A 177 -37.70 6.30 -14.35
C LEU A 177 -36.50 6.02 -15.23
N ILE A 178 -36.18 4.74 -15.45
CA ILE A 178 -35.02 4.34 -16.24
C ILE A 178 -35.12 4.84 -17.69
N ALA A 179 -36.35 5.04 -18.20
CA ALA A 179 -36.60 5.56 -19.54
C ALA A 179 -36.50 7.10 -19.63
N THR A 180 -36.47 7.81 -18.49
CA THR A 180 -36.40 9.28 -18.47
C THR A 180 -35.08 9.76 -19.07
N ARG A 181 -35.11 10.95 -19.70
CA ARG A 181 -33.89 11.56 -20.29
C ARG A 181 -32.82 11.82 -19.21
N LYS A 182 -33.23 12.18 -17.99
CA LYS A 182 -32.30 12.45 -16.88
C LYS A 182 -31.60 11.20 -16.39
N ALA A 183 -32.33 10.09 -16.16
CA ALA A 183 -31.72 8.83 -15.73
C ALA A 183 -30.73 8.30 -16.78
N ARG A 184 -31.11 8.33 -18.06
CA ARG A 184 -30.22 7.93 -19.17
C ARG A 184 -28.97 8.80 -19.27
N ARG A 185 -29.12 10.12 -19.13
CA ARG A 185 -27.98 11.05 -19.13
C ARG A 185 -27.05 10.77 -17.94
N LEU A 186 -27.61 10.51 -16.76
CA LEU A 186 -26.82 10.19 -15.56
C LEU A 186 -26.05 8.88 -15.74
N MET A 187 -26.69 7.83 -16.27
CA MET A 187 -26.02 6.57 -16.62
C MET A 187 -24.90 6.79 -17.63
N HIS A 188 -25.17 7.48 -18.75
CA HIS A 188 -24.16 7.74 -19.78
C HIS A 188 -22.96 8.53 -19.25
N LEU A 189 -23.19 9.60 -18.49
CA LEU A 189 -22.10 10.37 -17.85
C LEU A 189 -21.28 9.50 -16.90
N SER A 190 -21.93 8.59 -16.17
CA SER A 190 -21.25 7.66 -15.27
C SER A 190 -20.44 6.62 -16.05
N VAL A 191 -20.91 6.13 -17.20
CA VAL A 191 -20.12 5.22 -18.06
C VAL A 191 -18.89 5.94 -18.62
N VAL A 192 -19.05 7.17 -19.12
CA VAL A 192 -17.93 7.99 -19.60
C VAL A 192 -16.93 8.29 -18.49
N GLY A 193 -17.41 8.68 -17.30
CA GLY A 193 -16.56 8.92 -16.14
C GLY A 193 -15.81 7.65 -15.70
N LEU A 194 -16.47 6.50 -15.72
CA LEU A 194 -15.83 5.22 -15.41
C LEU A 194 -14.73 4.88 -16.43
N ALA A 195 -14.98 5.14 -17.72
CA ALA A 195 -13.98 4.97 -18.78
C ALA A 195 -12.77 5.89 -18.56
N VAL A 196 -13.02 7.19 -18.40
CA VAL A 196 -11.97 8.22 -18.22
C VAL A 196 -11.15 7.94 -16.96
N GLY A 197 -11.80 7.64 -15.83
CA GLY A 197 -11.12 7.31 -14.58
C GLY A 197 -10.26 6.03 -14.71
N SER A 198 -10.78 5.00 -15.39
CA SER A 198 -10.03 3.73 -15.56
C SER A 198 -8.83 3.87 -16.50
N VAL A 199 -8.99 4.60 -17.62
CA VAL A 199 -7.87 4.92 -18.52
C VAL A 199 -6.83 5.80 -17.82
N ALA A 200 -7.27 6.82 -17.07
CA ALA A 200 -6.36 7.68 -16.34
C ALA A 200 -5.56 6.91 -15.28
N VAL A 201 -6.19 6.00 -14.53
CA VAL A 201 -5.47 5.12 -13.59
C VAL A 201 -4.44 4.26 -14.32
N LEU A 202 -4.81 3.64 -15.46
CA LEU A 202 -3.89 2.80 -16.24
C LEU A 202 -2.64 3.57 -16.70
N LEU A 203 -2.83 4.80 -17.21
CA LEU A 203 -1.73 5.63 -17.73
C LEU A 203 -0.86 6.24 -16.62
N LEU A 204 -1.45 6.55 -15.47
CA LEU A 204 -0.74 7.19 -14.36
C LEU A 204 0.00 6.19 -13.46
N GLN A 205 -0.47 4.94 -13.37
CA GLN A 205 0.07 3.97 -12.42
C GLN A 205 1.55 3.64 -12.66
N GLY A 206 1.96 3.42 -13.91
CA GLY A 206 3.33 3.02 -14.24
C GLY A 206 4.35 4.10 -13.82
N PRO A 207 4.20 5.34 -14.32
CA PRO A 207 5.01 6.46 -13.89
C PRO A 207 4.93 6.76 -12.39
N TYR A 208 3.76 6.59 -11.76
CA TYR A 208 3.65 6.73 -10.31
C TYR A 208 4.52 5.69 -9.58
N ALA A 209 4.47 4.44 -10.02
CA ALA A 209 5.20 3.33 -9.43
C ALA A 209 6.72 3.38 -9.66
N SER A 210 7.18 4.05 -10.73
CA SER A 210 8.60 4.20 -11.08
C SER A 210 9.19 5.57 -10.73
N SER A 211 8.51 6.37 -9.90
CA SER A 211 8.87 7.76 -9.57
C SER A 211 8.96 8.71 -10.78
N GLY A 212 8.39 8.31 -11.91
CA GLY A 212 8.27 9.10 -13.12
C GLY A 212 7.28 10.26 -12.98
N GLY A 213 7.44 11.25 -13.86
CA GLY A 213 6.56 12.40 -13.96
C GLY A 213 5.59 12.33 -15.15
N TRP A 214 4.94 13.46 -15.44
CA TRP A 214 3.99 13.60 -16.54
C TRP A 214 4.53 13.23 -17.93
N GLY A 215 5.84 13.33 -18.16
CA GLY A 215 6.47 12.95 -19.43
C GLY A 215 6.40 11.46 -19.74
N ALA A 216 6.19 10.60 -18.73
CA ALA A 216 6.21 9.16 -18.87
C ALA A 216 4.83 8.51 -19.02
N ILE A 217 3.72 9.27 -18.97
CA ILE A 217 2.35 8.72 -19.01
C ILE A 217 1.96 8.06 -20.33
N PHE A 218 2.74 8.29 -21.39
CA PHE A 218 2.58 7.67 -22.71
C PHE A 218 3.74 6.72 -23.06
N ASP A 219 4.57 6.38 -22.08
CA ASP A 219 5.62 5.37 -22.25
C ASP A 219 4.96 4.00 -22.48
N THR A 220 5.16 3.44 -23.67
CA THR A 220 4.51 2.18 -24.06
C THR A 220 5.03 0.99 -23.26
N GLN A 221 6.27 1.06 -22.77
CA GLN A 221 6.84 0.01 -21.94
C GLN A 221 6.21 0.04 -20.55
N LEU A 222 6.11 1.22 -19.91
CA LEU A 222 5.42 1.34 -18.61
C LEU A 222 3.95 0.95 -18.68
N ILE A 223 3.26 1.27 -19.78
CA ILE A 223 1.87 0.84 -19.99
C ILE A 223 1.78 -0.68 -20.11
N SER A 224 2.69 -1.29 -20.87
CA SER A 224 2.78 -2.75 -21.00
C SER A 224 3.07 -3.42 -19.66
N ASP A 225 4.01 -2.86 -18.89
CA ASP A 225 4.40 -3.32 -17.56
C ASP A 225 3.18 -3.30 -16.63
N VAL A 226 2.44 -2.18 -16.57
CA VAL A 226 1.18 -2.10 -15.78
C VAL A 226 0.15 -3.12 -16.28
N MET A 227 -0.05 -3.27 -17.59
CA MET A 227 -1.05 -4.19 -18.16
C MET A 227 -0.79 -5.66 -17.81
N SER A 228 0.47 -6.02 -17.56
CA SER A 228 0.84 -7.37 -17.14
C SER A 228 0.56 -7.65 -15.65
N THR A 229 0.44 -6.59 -14.84
CA THR A 229 0.09 -6.71 -13.42
C THR A 229 -1.37 -7.10 -13.21
N ARG A 230 -1.70 -7.57 -12.01
CA ARG A 230 -3.09 -7.83 -11.62
C ARG A 230 -4.00 -6.61 -11.75
N LEU A 231 -3.50 -5.44 -11.35
CA LEU A 231 -4.21 -4.16 -11.48
C LEU A 231 -4.52 -3.87 -12.95
N GLY A 232 -3.53 -4.01 -13.84
CA GLY A 232 -3.69 -3.81 -15.27
C GLY A 232 -4.70 -4.76 -15.89
N LEU A 233 -4.62 -6.06 -15.59
CA LEU A 233 -5.58 -7.05 -16.06
C LEU A 233 -7.01 -6.71 -15.61
N ALA A 234 -7.20 -6.31 -14.34
CA ALA A 234 -8.50 -5.87 -13.84
C ALA A 234 -9.01 -4.62 -14.58
N MET A 235 -8.13 -3.66 -14.91
CA MET A 235 -8.49 -2.48 -15.71
C MET A 235 -8.85 -2.83 -17.15
N LEU A 236 -8.14 -3.74 -17.79
CA LEU A 236 -8.47 -4.19 -19.15
C LEU A 236 -9.85 -4.84 -19.21
N VAL A 237 -10.14 -5.75 -18.26
CA VAL A 237 -11.48 -6.33 -18.11
C VAL A 237 -12.52 -5.24 -17.85
N ARG A 238 -12.21 -4.26 -17.00
CA ARG A 238 -13.11 -3.13 -16.70
C ARG A 238 -13.41 -2.29 -17.93
N LEU A 239 -12.42 -2.03 -18.80
CA LEU A 239 -12.62 -1.28 -20.04
C LEU A 239 -13.52 -2.04 -21.03
N VAL A 240 -13.42 -3.37 -21.10
CA VAL A 240 -14.37 -4.19 -21.87
C VAL A 240 -15.79 -4.09 -21.26
N LEU A 241 -15.91 -4.16 -19.93
CA LEU A 241 -17.19 -4.00 -19.23
C LEU A 241 -17.79 -2.59 -19.40
N VAL A 242 -16.97 -1.55 -19.54
CA VAL A 242 -17.41 -0.20 -19.88
C VAL A 242 -18.08 -0.16 -21.26
N LEU A 243 -17.55 -0.90 -22.25
CA LEU A 243 -18.21 -1.02 -23.56
C LEU A 243 -19.56 -1.73 -23.43
N LEU A 244 -19.64 -2.79 -22.63
CA LEU A 244 -20.92 -3.48 -22.33
C LEU A 244 -21.90 -2.55 -21.60
N TRP A 245 -21.43 -1.71 -20.69
CA TRP A 245 -22.24 -0.65 -20.08
C TRP A 245 -22.75 0.37 -21.11
N GLY A 246 -21.96 0.70 -22.13
CA GLY A 246 -22.41 1.47 -23.29
C GLY A 246 -23.58 0.81 -24.00
N VAL A 247 -23.50 -0.50 -24.25
CA VAL A 247 -24.60 -1.30 -24.83
C VAL A 247 -25.83 -1.28 -23.92
N VAL A 248 -25.67 -1.48 -22.61
CA VAL A 248 -26.76 -1.41 -21.62
C VAL A 248 -27.44 -0.03 -21.64
N CYS A 249 -26.68 1.05 -21.75
CA CYS A 249 -27.20 2.41 -21.83
C CYS A 249 -27.97 2.67 -23.13
N MET A 250 -27.46 2.20 -24.27
CA MET A 250 -28.14 2.33 -25.57
C MET A 250 -29.44 1.50 -25.62
N ALA A 251 -29.43 0.30 -25.03
CA ALA A 251 -30.54 -0.63 -25.02
C ALA A 251 -31.58 -0.38 -23.92
N VAL A 252 -31.49 0.75 -23.20
CA VAL A 252 -32.37 1.07 -22.06
C VAL A 252 -33.87 1.14 -22.42
N ALA A 253 -34.20 1.38 -23.69
CA ALA A 253 -35.58 1.27 -24.18
C ALA A 253 -36.18 -0.13 -23.97
N HIS A 254 -35.33 -1.14 -23.81
CA HIS A 254 -35.69 -2.54 -23.54
C HIS A 254 -35.50 -2.94 -22.07
N ALA A 255 -35.40 -2.00 -21.13
CA ALA A 255 -35.11 -2.29 -19.72
C ALA A 255 -36.13 -3.21 -19.03
N ALA A 256 -37.33 -3.38 -19.59
CA ALA A 256 -38.31 -4.35 -19.09
C ALA A 256 -37.96 -5.81 -19.40
N THR A 257 -37.14 -6.06 -20.42
CA THR A 257 -36.81 -7.40 -20.95
C THR A 257 -35.78 -8.15 -20.10
N SER A 258 -35.82 -9.49 -20.11
CA SER A 258 -34.89 -10.33 -19.34
C SER A 258 -33.44 -10.22 -19.84
N TRP A 259 -33.22 -10.08 -21.15
CA TRP A 259 -31.86 -9.99 -21.69
C TRP A 259 -31.14 -8.73 -21.22
N TRP A 260 -31.84 -7.58 -21.20
CA TRP A 260 -31.27 -6.33 -20.71
C TRP A 260 -30.94 -6.43 -19.22
N LYS A 261 -31.86 -7.00 -18.42
CA LYS A 261 -31.66 -7.21 -16.98
C LYS A 261 -30.47 -8.12 -16.69
N ASN A 262 -30.35 -9.22 -17.42
CA ASN A 262 -29.23 -10.16 -17.27
C ASN A 262 -27.91 -9.50 -17.68
N LEU A 263 -27.88 -8.76 -18.80
CA LEU A 263 -26.70 -8.04 -19.24
C LEU A 263 -26.28 -6.97 -18.22
N ALA A 264 -27.21 -6.15 -17.73
CA ALA A 264 -26.93 -5.13 -16.73
C ALA A 264 -26.42 -5.75 -15.42
N PHE A 265 -27.03 -6.85 -14.97
CA PHE A 265 -26.62 -7.56 -13.76
C PHE A 265 -25.22 -8.17 -13.90
N LEU A 266 -24.96 -8.93 -14.97
CA LEU A 266 -23.65 -9.55 -15.20
C LEU A 266 -22.55 -8.49 -15.38
N THR A 267 -22.85 -7.41 -16.10
CA THR A 267 -21.89 -6.30 -16.27
C THR A 267 -21.62 -5.60 -14.94
N ALA A 268 -22.64 -5.41 -14.09
CA ALA A 268 -22.47 -4.86 -12.74
C ALA A 268 -21.59 -5.74 -11.85
N VAL A 269 -21.88 -7.05 -11.79
CA VAL A 269 -21.09 -8.02 -11.01
C VAL A 269 -19.65 -8.05 -11.50
N GLY A 270 -19.44 -8.14 -12.81
CA GLY A 270 -18.10 -8.10 -13.40
C GLY A 270 -17.37 -6.81 -13.05
N THR A 271 -18.05 -5.65 -13.15
CA THR A 271 -17.40 -4.36 -12.88
C THR A 271 -17.01 -4.25 -11.42
N ILE A 272 -17.88 -4.64 -10.47
CA ILE A 272 -17.56 -4.70 -9.05
C ILE A 272 -16.35 -5.59 -8.80
N ALA A 273 -16.32 -6.79 -9.39
CA ALA A 273 -15.20 -7.72 -9.25
C ALA A 273 -13.88 -7.10 -9.71
N THR A 274 -13.86 -6.31 -10.78
CA THR A 274 -12.62 -5.62 -11.21
C THR A 274 -12.09 -4.60 -10.20
N PHE A 275 -12.94 -4.01 -9.35
CA PHE A 275 -12.46 -3.11 -8.28
C PHE A 275 -11.86 -3.91 -7.12
N SER A 276 -12.52 -4.99 -6.72
CA SER A 276 -12.04 -5.88 -5.66
C SER A 276 -10.78 -6.65 -6.02
N MET A 277 -10.60 -7.00 -7.30
CA MET A 277 -9.36 -7.58 -7.82
C MET A 277 -8.20 -6.59 -7.91
N SER A 278 -8.48 -5.29 -8.00
CA SER A 278 -7.49 -4.24 -8.22
C SER A 278 -6.96 -3.60 -6.93
N GLY A 279 -7.35 -4.09 -5.75
CA GLY A 279 -6.99 -3.48 -4.47
C GLY A 279 -6.48 -4.48 -3.43
N HIS A 280 -6.18 -3.94 -2.25
CA HIS A 280 -5.65 -4.62 -1.05
C HIS A 280 -6.25 -5.99 -0.71
N PRO A 281 -7.58 -6.21 -0.79
CA PRO A 281 -8.18 -7.52 -0.46
C PRO A 281 -7.65 -8.67 -1.31
N SER A 282 -7.07 -8.35 -2.47
CA SER A 282 -6.55 -9.30 -3.43
C SER A 282 -5.16 -9.83 -3.04
N ALA A 283 -4.38 -9.07 -2.27
CA ALA A 283 -3.06 -9.45 -1.77
C ALA A 283 -3.09 -10.11 -0.37
N ALA A 284 -4.29 -10.26 0.21
CA ALA A 284 -4.47 -10.86 1.53
C ALA A 284 -4.18 -12.37 1.58
N SER A 285 -3.81 -12.88 2.76
CA SER A 285 -3.62 -14.33 3.03
C SER A 285 -4.86 -15.18 2.71
N LEU A 286 -6.06 -14.60 2.81
CA LEU A 286 -7.34 -15.20 2.39
C LEU A 286 -7.97 -14.41 1.23
N ALA A 287 -7.17 -14.11 0.20
CA ALA A 287 -7.57 -13.25 -0.91
C ALA A 287 -8.98 -13.52 -1.47
N PRO A 288 -9.41 -14.76 -1.78
CA PRO A 288 -10.76 -14.99 -2.32
C PRO A 288 -11.89 -14.54 -1.39
N VAL A 289 -11.71 -14.70 -0.07
CA VAL A 289 -12.71 -14.33 0.94
C VAL A 289 -12.79 -12.82 1.06
N PHE A 290 -11.66 -12.13 1.19
CA PHE A 290 -11.65 -10.68 1.35
C PHE A 290 -12.01 -9.94 0.07
N MET A 291 -11.67 -10.48 -1.10
CA MET A 291 -12.18 -10.00 -2.40
C MET A 291 -13.71 -10.10 -2.48
N LEU A 292 -14.30 -11.19 -1.97
CA LEU A 292 -15.76 -11.33 -1.94
C LEU A 292 -16.40 -10.34 -0.95
N ILE A 293 -15.84 -10.19 0.25
CA ILE A 293 -16.29 -9.19 1.23
C ILE A 293 -16.21 -7.78 0.62
N ASP A 294 -15.17 -7.48 -0.13
CA ASP A 294 -15.04 -6.22 -0.87
C ASP A 294 -16.05 -6.03 -1.97
N ALA A 295 -16.28 -7.05 -2.79
CA ALA A 295 -17.30 -6.98 -3.83
C ALA A 295 -18.69 -6.71 -3.21
N VAL A 296 -19.00 -7.35 -2.08
CA VAL A 296 -20.23 -7.10 -1.32
C VAL A 296 -20.24 -5.69 -0.72
N HIS A 297 -19.12 -5.20 -0.17
CA HIS A 297 -18.99 -3.84 0.32
C HIS A 297 -19.26 -2.80 -0.76
N VAL A 298 -18.55 -2.88 -1.89
CA VAL A 298 -18.69 -1.97 -3.04
C VAL A 298 -20.11 -2.02 -3.60
N GLY A 299 -20.70 -3.21 -3.75
CA GLY A 299 -22.09 -3.37 -4.19
C GLY A 299 -23.11 -2.74 -3.22
N ALA A 300 -22.90 -2.90 -1.91
CA ALA A 300 -23.74 -2.30 -0.89
C ALA A 300 -23.63 -0.76 -0.87
N VAL A 301 -22.41 -0.23 -0.97
CA VAL A 301 -22.15 1.22 -1.08
C VAL A 301 -22.73 1.79 -2.39
N ALA A 302 -22.66 1.04 -3.49
CA ALA A 302 -23.26 1.43 -4.77
C ALA A 302 -24.78 1.58 -4.65
N ALA A 303 -25.45 0.58 -4.09
CA ALA A 303 -26.89 0.60 -3.92
C ALA A 303 -27.35 1.65 -2.89
N TRP A 304 -26.57 1.90 -1.82
CA TRP A 304 -26.88 2.93 -0.83
C TRP A 304 -26.45 4.34 -1.27
N GLY A 305 -25.15 4.61 -1.34
CA GLY A 305 -24.61 5.92 -1.65
C GLY A 305 -24.90 6.38 -3.07
N GLY A 306 -24.74 5.48 -4.03
CA GLY A 306 -25.07 5.75 -5.43
C GLY A 306 -26.56 5.97 -5.63
N GLY A 307 -27.40 5.13 -5.00
CA GLY A 307 -28.84 5.29 -5.00
C GLY A 307 -29.29 6.63 -4.40
N LEU A 308 -28.62 7.10 -3.34
CA LEU A 308 -28.88 8.40 -2.73
C LEU A 308 -28.54 9.54 -3.71
N ILE A 309 -27.35 9.52 -4.31
CA ILE A 309 -26.93 10.52 -5.29
C ILE A 309 -27.92 10.54 -6.48
N ALA A 310 -28.27 9.38 -7.02
CA ALA A 310 -29.25 9.25 -8.07
C ALA A 310 -30.62 9.81 -7.65
N LEU A 311 -31.09 9.51 -6.43
CA LEU A 311 -32.32 10.06 -5.88
C LEU A 311 -32.26 11.59 -5.82
N THR A 312 -31.16 12.19 -5.35
CA THR A 312 -31.07 13.66 -5.27
C THR A 312 -31.21 14.35 -6.63
N VAL A 313 -30.73 13.69 -7.69
CA VAL A 313 -30.80 14.17 -9.08
C VAL A 313 -32.19 13.91 -9.69
N LEU A 314 -32.77 12.74 -9.44
CA LEU A 314 -34.00 12.26 -10.09
C LEU A 314 -35.30 12.58 -9.31
N ARG A 315 -35.22 13.05 -8.06
CA ARG A 315 -36.36 13.27 -7.13
C ARG A 315 -37.60 14.00 -7.64
N ARG A 316 -37.51 14.70 -8.77
CA ARG A 316 -38.63 15.46 -9.37
C ARG A 316 -39.40 14.67 -10.42
N GLU A 317 -38.96 13.47 -10.77
CA GLU A 317 -39.53 12.66 -11.85
C GLU A 317 -40.63 11.71 -11.36
N GLU A 318 -40.53 11.15 -10.15
CA GLU A 318 -41.54 10.24 -9.59
C GLU A 318 -41.64 10.38 -8.06
N ALA A 319 -42.88 10.42 -7.53
CA ALA A 319 -43.12 10.68 -6.10
C ALA A 319 -42.78 9.49 -5.17
N THR A 320 -42.64 8.27 -5.70
CA THR A 320 -42.45 7.05 -4.90
C THR A 320 -40.98 6.64 -4.68
N ASP A 321 -40.05 7.37 -5.29
CA ASP A 321 -38.63 7.01 -5.38
C ASP A 321 -37.94 7.03 -4.04
N ALA A 322 -38.29 8.02 -3.20
CA ALA A 322 -37.78 8.14 -1.85
C ALA A 322 -38.15 6.91 -0.99
N ALA A 323 -39.37 6.38 -1.14
CA ALA A 323 -39.82 5.19 -0.43
C ALA A 323 -39.16 3.90 -0.96
N ARG A 324 -38.90 3.83 -2.27
CA ARG A 324 -38.15 2.71 -2.88
C ARG A 324 -36.69 2.73 -2.41
N PHE A 325 -36.03 3.87 -2.49
CA PHE A 325 -34.66 4.06 -2.00
C PHE A 325 -34.55 3.72 -0.52
N SER A 326 -35.47 4.23 0.29
CA SER A 326 -35.49 3.99 1.74
C SER A 326 -35.57 2.49 2.08
N ARG A 327 -36.30 1.67 1.29
CA ARG A 327 -36.31 0.20 1.43
C ARG A 327 -34.96 -0.44 1.09
N ILE A 328 -34.32 -0.03 0.00
CA ILE A 328 -33.00 -0.52 -0.41
C ILE A 328 -31.95 -0.18 0.66
N ALA A 329 -31.88 1.09 1.07
CA ALA A 329 -30.93 1.59 2.07
C ALA A 329 -31.08 0.92 3.45
N THR A 330 -32.26 0.36 3.77
CA THR A 330 -32.48 -0.37 5.04
C THR A 330 -31.57 -1.60 5.16
N TRP A 331 -31.23 -2.23 4.04
CA TRP A 331 -30.39 -3.43 4.00
C TRP A 331 -28.95 -3.14 3.59
N THR A 332 -28.77 -2.25 2.62
CA THR A 332 -27.45 -2.01 2.03
C THR A 332 -26.55 -1.17 2.93
N MET A 333 -27.09 -0.24 3.72
CA MET A 333 -26.30 0.56 4.65
C MET A 333 -25.69 -0.28 5.79
N PRO A 334 -26.45 -1.14 6.53
CA PRO A 334 -25.84 -2.04 7.51
C PRO A 334 -24.85 -3.03 6.90
N LEU A 335 -25.15 -3.55 5.70
CA LEU A 335 -24.27 -4.48 5.00
C LEU A 335 -22.92 -3.82 4.68
N ALA A 336 -22.94 -2.59 4.15
CA ALA A 336 -21.73 -1.81 3.89
C ALA A 336 -20.93 -1.54 5.18
N ALA A 337 -21.61 -1.23 6.29
CA ALA A 337 -20.95 -1.00 7.57
C ALA A 337 -20.26 -2.28 8.08
N VAL A 338 -20.94 -3.43 8.06
CA VAL A 338 -20.39 -4.70 8.55
C VAL A 338 -19.21 -5.15 7.70
N THR A 339 -19.32 -5.12 6.37
CA THR A 339 -18.22 -5.52 5.50
C THR A 339 -17.05 -4.53 5.58
N GLY A 340 -17.31 -3.23 5.76
CA GLY A 340 -16.26 -2.23 5.95
C GLY A 340 -15.48 -2.41 7.25
N VAL A 341 -16.17 -2.75 8.35
CA VAL A 341 -15.52 -3.09 9.62
C VAL A 341 -14.70 -4.37 9.49
N ALA A 342 -15.24 -5.41 8.86
CA ALA A 342 -14.52 -6.66 8.65
C ALA A 342 -13.23 -6.47 7.83
N GLN A 343 -13.27 -5.62 6.80
CA GLN A 343 -12.07 -5.25 6.04
C GLN A 343 -11.08 -4.42 6.87
N GLY A 344 -11.57 -3.40 7.58
CA GLY A 344 -10.71 -2.52 8.38
C GLY A 344 -9.94 -3.29 9.44
N LEU A 345 -10.61 -4.24 10.12
CA LEU A 345 -9.98 -5.11 11.11
C LEU A 345 -8.96 -6.08 10.51
N HIS A 346 -9.13 -6.47 9.25
CA HIS A 346 -8.19 -7.35 8.56
C HIS A 346 -6.95 -6.60 8.06
N LEU A 347 -7.12 -5.37 7.59
CA LEU A 347 -6.05 -4.58 6.99
C LEU A 347 -5.23 -3.80 8.02
N LEU A 348 -5.81 -3.43 9.16
CA LEU A 348 -5.09 -2.75 10.23
C LEU A 348 -4.21 -3.73 11.00
N ASP A 349 -2.93 -3.37 11.16
CA ASP A 349 -2.03 -4.04 12.08
C ASP A 349 -2.23 -3.51 13.51
N GLY A 350 -3.31 -3.99 14.14
CA GLY A 350 -3.71 -3.58 15.49
C GLY A 350 -4.34 -2.19 15.58
N LEU A 351 -4.85 -1.84 16.77
CA LEU A 351 -5.58 -0.56 16.98
C LEU A 351 -4.64 0.66 17.11
N GLY A 352 -3.36 0.46 17.43
CA GLY A 352 -2.39 1.55 17.57
C GLY A 352 -2.09 2.24 16.23
N SER A 353 -2.06 1.46 15.14
CA SER A 353 -1.86 1.96 13.77
C SER A 353 -2.93 2.96 13.32
N LEU A 354 -4.12 2.91 13.93
CA LEU A 354 -5.25 3.78 13.58
C LEU A 354 -4.93 5.27 13.74
N THR A 355 -4.05 5.63 14.69
CA THR A 355 -3.66 7.03 14.93
C THR A 355 -2.23 7.35 14.48
N SER A 356 -1.34 6.37 14.41
CA SER A 356 0.05 6.58 13.99
C SER A 356 0.19 6.62 12.47
N SER A 357 -0.45 5.69 11.73
CA SER A 357 -0.28 5.56 10.28
C SER A 357 -1.13 6.54 9.47
N THR A 358 -0.68 6.86 8.26
CA THR A 358 -1.42 7.69 7.31
C THR A 358 -2.72 7.02 6.88
N TYR A 359 -2.68 5.71 6.64
CA TYR A 359 -3.86 4.89 6.35
C TYR A 359 -4.88 4.94 7.50
N GLY A 360 -4.43 4.76 8.74
CA GLY A 360 -5.28 4.82 9.93
C GLY A 360 -6.00 6.16 10.07
N LYS A 361 -5.31 7.27 9.83
CA LYS A 361 -5.89 8.62 9.85
C LYS A 361 -6.98 8.80 8.79
N TYR A 362 -6.76 8.34 7.56
CA TYR A 362 -7.79 8.37 6.51
C TYR A 362 -8.98 7.46 6.85
N LEU A 363 -8.73 6.30 7.45
CA LEU A 363 -9.79 5.40 7.88
C LEU A 363 -10.65 6.02 9.00
N LEU A 364 -10.02 6.66 9.99
CA LEU A 364 -10.72 7.44 11.02
C LEU A 364 -11.59 8.54 10.42
N LEU A 365 -11.03 9.33 9.49
CA LEU A 365 -11.78 10.36 8.79
C LEU A 365 -12.99 9.76 8.05
N LYS A 366 -12.79 8.64 7.34
CA LYS A 366 -13.88 7.92 6.65
C LYS A 366 -14.96 7.47 7.63
N ILE A 367 -14.59 6.90 8.79
CA ILE A 367 -15.53 6.48 9.83
C ILE A 367 -16.37 7.66 10.31
N VAL A 368 -15.73 8.79 10.65
CA VAL A 368 -16.43 10.01 11.12
C VAL A 368 -17.43 10.51 10.07
N VAL A 369 -17.01 10.61 8.81
CA VAL A 369 -17.87 11.07 7.71
C VAL A 369 -19.04 10.09 7.46
N VAL A 370 -18.79 8.78 7.49
CA VAL A 370 -19.83 7.75 7.33
C VAL A 370 -20.85 7.80 8.48
N VAL A 371 -20.40 7.95 9.72
CA VAL A 371 -21.30 8.12 10.87
C VAL A 371 -22.18 9.35 10.69
N GLY A 372 -21.61 10.47 10.22
CA GLY A 372 -22.36 11.66 9.84
C GLY A 372 -23.44 11.38 8.77
N ALA A 373 -23.08 10.66 7.71
CA ALA A 373 -24.02 10.26 6.66
C ALA A 373 -25.17 9.39 7.19
N VAL A 374 -24.88 8.41 8.05
CA VAL A 374 -25.90 7.54 8.68
C VAL A 374 -26.86 8.35 9.56
N ILE A 375 -26.36 9.33 10.32
CA ILE A 375 -27.19 10.23 11.14
C ILE A 375 -28.13 11.06 10.25
N LEU A 376 -27.61 11.61 9.14
CA LEU A 376 -28.43 12.35 8.18
C LEU A 376 -29.45 11.45 7.49
N GLY A 377 -29.11 10.21 7.13
CA GLY A 377 -30.05 9.25 6.57
C GLY A 377 -31.18 8.90 7.53
N ALA A 378 -30.88 8.76 8.83
CA ALA A 378 -31.90 8.58 9.87
C ALA A 378 -32.82 9.82 10.00
N ARG A 379 -32.26 11.03 9.89
CA ARG A 379 -33.02 12.28 9.86
C ARG A 379 -33.90 12.40 8.62
N ALA A 380 -33.36 12.14 7.42
CA ALA A 380 -34.10 12.16 6.17
C ALA A 380 -35.28 11.18 6.19
N ARG A 381 -35.10 10.00 6.79
CA ARG A 381 -36.20 9.03 6.97
C ARG A 381 -37.32 9.54 7.87
N ARG A 382 -36.99 10.30 8.93
CA ARG A 382 -38.01 10.94 9.80
C ARG A 382 -38.73 12.05 9.07
N GLU A 383 -38.00 12.93 8.38
CA GLU A 383 -38.58 14.04 7.60
C GLU A 383 -39.52 13.51 6.50
N LEU A 384 -39.13 12.42 5.82
CA LEU A 384 -39.99 11.73 4.85
C LEU A 384 -41.27 11.16 5.48
N ALA A 385 -41.17 10.57 6.69
CA ALA A 385 -42.32 10.01 7.41
C ALA A 385 -43.30 11.09 7.92
N HIS A 386 -42.80 12.30 8.19
CA HIS A 386 -43.60 13.46 8.62
C HIS A 386 -44.02 14.37 7.45
N SER A 387 -43.76 13.98 6.20
CA SER A 387 -44.07 14.76 5.00
C SER A 387 -43.40 16.16 4.95
N ASP A 388 -42.29 16.35 5.67
CA ASP A 388 -41.48 17.58 5.63
C ASP A 388 -40.59 17.61 4.39
N THR A 389 -41.19 18.01 3.26
CA THR A 389 -40.52 18.01 1.95
C THR A 389 -39.32 18.97 1.89
N PRO A 390 -39.39 20.23 2.38
CA PRO A 390 -38.25 21.14 2.37
C PRO A 390 -37.07 20.62 3.22
N GLY A 391 -37.35 20.11 4.43
CA GLY A 391 -36.35 19.50 5.30
C GLY A 391 -35.69 18.31 4.63
N PHE A 392 -36.50 17.37 4.13
CA PHE A 392 -36.04 16.17 3.44
C PHE A 392 -35.07 16.49 2.30
N VAL A 393 -35.42 17.45 1.43
CA VAL A 393 -34.59 17.82 0.28
C VAL A 393 -33.23 18.40 0.70
N LYS A 394 -33.21 19.20 1.78
CA LYS A 394 -31.96 19.75 2.32
C LYS A 394 -31.10 18.63 2.90
N THR A 395 -31.69 17.71 3.65
CA THR A 395 -30.99 16.61 4.31
C THR A 395 -30.40 15.64 3.30
N ILE A 396 -31.15 15.18 2.29
CA ILE A 396 -30.61 14.24 1.29
C ILE A 396 -29.48 14.85 0.44
N ARG A 397 -29.49 16.18 0.21
CA ARG A 397 -28.40 16.87 -0.49
C ARG A 397 -27.14 16.86 0.36
N LEU A 398 -27.26 17.18 1.65
CA LEU A 398 -26.13 17.13 2.57
C LEU A 398 -25.59 15.70 2.72
N GLU A 399 -26.48 14.71 2.85
CA GLU A 399 -26.11 13.29 2.91
C GLU A 399 -25.40 12.84 1.63
N ALA A 400 -25.88 13.25 0.45
CA ALA A 400 -25.22 12.96 -0.83
C ALA A 400 -23.84 13.62 -0.93
N THR A 401 -23.68 14.86 -0.44
CA THR A 401 -22.38 15.52 -0.36
C THR A 401 -21.42 14.77 0.56
N LEU A 402 -21.89 14.29 1.73
CA LEU A 402 -21.07 13.44 2.59
C LEU A 402 -20.68 12.14 1.91
N MET A 403 -21.58 11.51 1.14
CA MET A 403 -21.22 10.31 0.37
C MET A 403 -20.13 10.57 -0.67
N VAL A 404 -20.15 11.73 -1.35
CA VAL A 404 -19.06 12.13 -2.25
C VAL A 404 -17.75 12.33 -1.47
N ALA A 405 -17.82 12.93 -0.27
CA ALA A 405 -16.65 13.07 0.59
C ALA A 405 -16.09 11.72 1.07
N VAL A 406 -16.95 10.74 1.42
CA VAL A 406 -16.54 9.36 1.74
C VAL A 406 -15.77 8.73 0.59
N LEU A 407 -16.21 8.94 -0.65
CA LEU A 407 -15.53 8.41 -1.84
C LEU A 407 -14.19 9.12 -2.09
N ALA A 408 -14.10 10.43 -1.85
CA ALA A 408 -12.84 11.17 -1.96
C ALA A 408 -11.81 10.65 -0.93
N VAL A 409 -12.22 10.51 0.33
CA VAL A 409 -11.36 9.92 1.37
C VAL A 409 -11.00 8.47 1.03
N THR A 410 -11.92 7.69 0.48
CA THR A 410 -11.64 6.31 0.03
C THR A 410 -10.61 6.28 -1.11
N ALA A 411 -10.67 7.22 -2.05
CA ALA A 411 -9.69 7.30 -3.14
C ALA A 411 -8.27 7.61 -2.64
N MET A 412 -8.14 8.42 -1.59
CA MET A 412 -6.87 8.67 -0.91
C MET A 412 -6.42 7.44 -0.11
N LEU A 413 -7.34 6.84 0.67
CA LEU A 413 -7.09 5.64 1.48
C LEU A 413 -6.56 4.47 0.65
N VAL A 414 -7.16 4.21 -0.52
CA VAL A 414 -6.71 3.13 -1.43
C VAL A 414 -5.32 3.43 -2.00
N GLY A 415 -4.95 4.71 -2.11
CA GLY A 415 -3.62 5.12 -2.56
C GLY A 415 -2.53 5.02 -1.50
N THR A 416 -2.88 4.77 -0.24
CA THR A 416 -1.92 4.57 0.87
C THR A 416 -1.80 3.09 1.23
N SER A 417 -0.62 2.66 1.68
CA SER A 417 -0.44 1.30 2.18
C SER A 417 -1.09 1.16 3.57
N PRO A 418 -1.82 0.07 3.86
CA PRO A 418 -2.36 -0.21 5.18
C PRO A 418 -1.31 -0.31 6.30
N GLN A 419 -0.07 -0.64 5.93
CA GLN A 419 1.07 -0.82 6.84
C GLN A 419 2.15 0.26 6.68
N ASP A 420 1.79 1.39 6.09
CA ASP A 420 2.68 2.54 5.89
C ASP A 420 3.06 3.17 7.24
N THR A 421 4.21 2.79 7.80
CA THR A 421 4.75 3.34 9.06
C THR A 421 5.50 4.67 8.87
N GLY A 422 5.29 5.35 7.73
CA GLY A 422 5.95 6.61 7.39
C GLY A 422 7.09 6.37 6.39
N PRO A 423 7.82 7.43 5.98
CA PRO A 423 8.90 7.26 5.03
C PRO A 423 9.86 6.20 5.57
N SER A 424 9.97 5.12 4.82
CA SER A 424 11.05 4.15 4.85
C SER A 424 12.34 4.88 4.50
N SER A 425 12.77 5.85 5.32
CA SER A 425 14.20 5.97 5.55
C SER A 425 14.57 4.62 6.12
N SER A 426 15.09 3.76 5.26
CA SER A 426 15.80 2.55 5.60
C SER A 426 16.99 3.00 6.45
N GLN A 427 16.70 3.37 7.71
CA GLN A 427 17.65 3.96 8.62
C GLN A 427 18.64 2.84 8.91
N VAL A 428 19.79 2.93 8.26
CA VAL A 428 20.95 2.17 8.63
C VAL A 428 21.47 2.84 9.88
N PHE A 429 21.53 2.12 10.99
CA PHE A 429 22.42 2.54 12.05
C PHE A 429 23.84 2.17 11.61
N SER A 430 24.75 3.13 11.63
CA SER A 430 26.18 2.90 11.42
C SER A 430 26.96 3.64 12.51
N ALA A 431 28.02 3.02 13.01
CA ALA A 431 28.95 3.65 13.94
C ALA A 431 30.36 3.12 13.75
N THR A 432 31.30 4.03 13.51
CA THR A 432 32.73 3.76 13.49
C THR A 432 33.34 4.02 14.87
N GLN A 433 34.03 3.04 15.43
CA GLN A 433 34.69 3.17 16.73
C GLN A 433 36.13 2.66 16.69
N ILE A 434 37.03 3.34 17.40
CA ILE A 434 38.44 2.95 17.47
C ILE A 434 38.77 2.52 18.90
N ARG A 435 39.36 1.31 19.04
CA ARG A 435 39.88 0.78 20.31
C ARG A 435 41.19 0.05 20.07
N SER A 436 42.22 0.41 20.84
CA SER A 436 43.55 -0.23 20.76
C SER A 436 44.12 -0.31 19.34
N GLY A 437 43.85 0.71 18.51
CA GLY A 437 44.29 0.78 17.12
C GLY A 437 43.47 -0.05 16.12
N ILE A 438 42.44 -0.78 16.57
CA ILE A 438 41.48 -1.47 15.71
C ILE A 438 40.24 -0.60 15.54
N VAL A 439 39.93 -0.27 14.28
CA VAL A 439 38.69 0.39 13.89
C VAL A 439 37.61 -0.67 13.74
N ALA A 440 36.42 -0.43 14.29
CA ALA A 440 35.26 -1.28 14.18
C ALA A 440 34.10 -0.46 13.62
N ASP A 441 33.58 -0.90 12.48
CA ASP A 441 32.37 -0.37 11.88
C ASP A 441 31.21 -1.31 12.18
N LEU A 442 30.24 -0.73 12.87
CA LEU A 442 29.10 -1.41 13.43
C LEU A 442 27.89 -0.95 12.66
N SER A 443 27.17 -1.85 12.00
CA SER A 443 25.92 -1.49 11.33
C SER A 443 24.77 -2.40 11.69
N VAL A 444 23.57 -1.81 11.73
CA VAL A 444 22.30 -2.51 11.89
C VAL A 444 21.34 -2.01 10.82
N PHE A 445 20.73 -2.95 10.09
CA PHE A 445 19.83 -2.62 9.00
C PHE A 445 18.73 -3.68 8.81
N PRO A 446 17.45 -3.28 8.66
CA PRO A 446 16.91 -1.94 8.94
C PRO A 446 16.76 -1.68 10.45
N THR A 447 16.79 -0.42 10.90
CA THR A 447 16.55 -0.04 12.32
C THR A 447 15.07 0.10 12.65
N ARG A 448 14.32 -1.00 12.55
CA ARG A 448 12.88 -1.08 12.85
C ARG A 448 12.52 -2.36 13.57
N VAL A 449 11.31 -2.42 14.13
CA VAL A 449 10.74 -3.68 14.63
C VAL A 449 10.67 -4.70 13.49
N GLY A 450 11.16 -5.91 13.76
CA GLY A 450 11.25 -6.98 12.77
C GLY A 450 12.63 -7.63 12.71
N THR A 451 12.94 -8.24 11.58
CA THR A 451 14.26 -8.83 11.32
C THR A 451 15.23 -7.72 10.93
N ALA A 452 16.45 -7.77 11.47
CA ALA A 452 17.54 -6.87 11.11
C ALA A 452 18.84 -7.67 10.92
N GLU A 453 19.62 -7.25 9.94
CA GLU A 453 21.00 -7.66 9.77
C GLU A 453 21.92 -6.79 10.61
N VAL A 454 22.96 -7.41 11.14
CA VAL A 454 23.97 -6.81 11.97
C VAL A 454 25.32 -7.10 11.35
N HIS A 455 26.12 -6.07 11.12
CA HIS A 455 27.47 -6.25 10.62
C HIS A 455 28.51 -5.61 11.53
N VAL A 456 29.67 -6.27 11.56
CA VAL A 456 30.86 -5.80 12.25
C VAL A 456 32.02 -5.97 11.28
N VAL A 457 32.56 -4.85 10.78
CA VAL A 457 33.76 -4.81 9.96
C VAL A 457 34.91 -4.29 10.82
N LEU A 458 36.05 -4.99 10.80
CA LEU A 458 37.20 -4.66 11.64
C LEU A 458 38.43 -4.34 10.80
N THR A 459 39.05 -3.20 11.07
CA THR A 459 40.26 -2.75 10.39
C THR A 459 41.40 -2.66 11.41
N PRO A 460 42.30 -3.65 11.47
CA PRO A 460 43.45 -3.65 12.38
C PRO A 460 44.49 -2.57 12.01
N PRO A 461 45.35 -2.16 12.97
CA PRO A 461 46.36 -1.14 12.73
C PRO A 461 47.35 -1.56 11.65
N GLY A 462 47.58 -0.68 10.68
CA GLY A 462 48.51 -0.90 9.55
C GLY A 462 47.91 -1.62 8.33
N GLY A 463 46.58 -1.81 8.28
CA GLY A 463 45.89 -2.44 7.14
C GLY A 463 46.16 -3.95 7.00
N ALA A 464 46.79 -4.57 8.00
CA ALA A 464 47.09 -5.99 7.99
C ALA A 464 45.82 -6.82 8.25
N LEU A 465 45.52 -7.74 7.33
CA LEU A 465 44.43 -8.74 7.43
C LEU A 465 44.70 -9.84 8.48
N LYS A 466 45.28 -9.51 9.64
CA LYS A 466 45.33 -10.50 10.74
C LYS A 466 43.88 -10.76 11.16
N PRO A 467 43.34 -11.98 10.98
CA PRO A 467 41.96 -12.26 11.30
C PRO A 467 41.76 -12.15 12.80
N VAL A 468 40.72 -11.44 13.23
CA VAL A 468 40.24 -11.56 14.60
C VAL A 468 39.71 -12.98 14.83
N THR A 469 39.88 -13.49 16.04
CA THR A 469 39.59 -14.90 16.34
C THR A 469 38.10 -15.15 16.58
N ASN A 470 37.37 -14.14 17.06
CA ASN A 470 35.94 -14.25 17.35
C ASN A 470 35.28 -12.87 17.45
N VAL A 471 34.01 -12.78 17.05
CA VAL A 471 33.14 -11.61 17.25
C VAL A 471 31.81 -12.08 17.82
N SER A 472 31.37 -11.45 18.91
CA SER A 472 30.05 -11.68 19.49
C SER A 472 29.32 -10.36 19.65
N VAL A 473 28.04 -10.36 19.29
CA VAL A 473 27.19 -9.18 19.35
C VAL A 473 25.96 -9.48 20.20
N SER A 474 25.51 -8.48 20.96
CA SER A 474 24.25 -8.54 21.69
C SER A 474 23.50 -7.22 21.66
N LEU A 475 22.17 -7.32 21.61
CA LEU A 475 21.24 -6.20 21.56
C LEU A 475 20.35 -6.18 22.80
N ALA A 476 20.26 -5.07 23.51
CA ALA A 476 19.40 -4.94 24.69
C ALA A 476 18.49 -3.71 24.58
N LEU A 477 17.33 -3.75 25.22
CA LEU A 477 16.43 -2.59 25.34
C LEU A 477 16.23 -2.23 26.82
N PRO A 478 17.12 -1.40 27.41
CA PRO A 478 17.09 -1.08 28.83
C PRO A 478 15.78 -0.43 29.28
N SER A 479 15.17 0.39 28.42
CA SER A 479 13.91 1.09 28.71
C SER A 479 12.73 0.16 28.97
N ARG A 480 12.76 -1.05 28.40
CA ARG A 480 11.76 -2.11 28.61
C ARG A 480 12.29 -3.31 29.41
N GLN A 481 13.49 -3.18 30.00
CA GLN A 481 14.15 -4.26 30.75
C GLN A 481 14.30 -5.56 29.94
N ILE A 482 14.44 -5.45 28.61
CA ILE A 482 14.70 -6.62 27.76
C ILE A 482 16.17 -6.99 27.93
N PRO A 483 16.49 -8.24 28.31
CA PRO A 483 17.86 -8.68 28.49
C PRO A 483 18.61 -8.71 27.14
N PRO A 484 19.96 -8.69 27.14
CA PRO A 484 20.75 -8.78 25.91
C PRO A 484 20.40 -10.03 25.10
N ILE A 485 19.91 -9.83 23.88
CA ILE A 485 19.63 -10.85 22.89
C ILE A 485 20.92 -11.12 22.12
N PRO A 486 21.50 -12.32 22.20
CA PRO A 486 22.71 -12.64 21.45
C PRO A 486 22.41 -12.76 19.96
N VAL A 487 23.26 -12.16 19.13
CA VAL A 487 23.22 -12.30 17.67
C VAL A 487 24.21 -13.39 17.28
N LYS A 488 23.74 -14.37 16.51
CA LYS A 488 24.61 -15.42 15.99
C LYS A 488 25.39 -14.87 14.79
N MET A 489 26.69 -14.64 14.99
CA MET A 489 27.59 -14.06 14.00
C MET A 489 28.25 -15.14 13.14
N TYR A 490 28.46 -14.83 11.86
CA TYR A 490 29.15 -15.62 10.86
C TYR A 490 30.17 -14.73 10.13
N GLU A 491 31.35 -15.26 9.85
CA GLU A 491 32.36 -14.53 9.07
C GLU A 491 32.01 -14.59 7.58
N LEU A 492 31.80 -13.42 6.98
CA LEU A 492 31.46 -13.25 5.56
C LEU A 492 32.73 -13.11 4.70
N GLY A 493 33.77 -12.50 5.27
CA GLY A 493 35.10 -12.32 4.69
C GLY A 493 36.10 -11.92 5.76
N PRO A 494 37.40 -11.78 5.43
CA PRO A 494 38.43 -11.44 6.41
C PRO A 494 38.03 -10.22 7.24
N ASN A 495 37.87 -10.40 8.55
CA ASN A 495 37.46 -9.35 9.50
C ASN A 495 36.07 -8.73 9.27
N HIS A 496 35.22 -9.33 8.45
CA HIS A 496 33.82 -8.93 8.25
C HIS A 496 32.88 -10.02 8.76
N TRP A 497 32.11 -9.67 9.78
CA TRP A 497 31.14 -10.56 10.42
C TRP A 497 29.72 -10.05 10.19
N THR A 498 28.79 -10.97 10.00
CA THR A 498 27.36 -10.71 9.82
C THR A 498 26.52 -11.61 10.73
N GLY A 499 25.36 -11.13 11.16
CA GLY A 499 24.36 -11.95 11.84
C GLY A 499 22.97 -11.36 11.68
N VAL A 500 21.96 -12.20 11.81
CA VAL A 500 20.55 -11.79 11.74
C VAL A 500 19.94 -11.85 13.13
N VAL A 501 19.16 -10.84 13.49
CA VAL A 501 18.47 -10.71 14.77
C VAL A 501 17.03 -10.27 14.56
N SER A 502 16.13 -10.70 15.46
CA SER A 502 14.76 -10.18 15.51
C SER A 502 14.65 -9.16 16.63
N ILE A 503 14.29 -7.93 16.28
CA ILE A 503 14.07 -6.79 17.16
C ILE A 503 12.56 -6.67 17.45
N PRO A 504 12.08 -7.04 18.65
CA PRO A 504 10.64 -7.17 18.92
C PRO A 504 9.92 -5.86 19.25
N TYR A 505 10.65 -4.78 19.56
CA TYR A 505 10.06 -3.55 20.08
C TYR A 505 10.81 -2.31 19.60
N SER A 506 10.09 -1.22 19.39
CA SER A 506 10.67 0.11 19.17
C SER A 506 11.30 0.66 20.44
N GLY A 507 12.23 1.60 20.25
CA GLY A 507 12.95 2.29 21.31
C GLY A 507 14.44 2.37 21.06
N ASN A 508 15.17 2.91 22.02
CA ASN A 508 16.62 3.05 21.94
C ASN A 508 17.31 1.75 22.38
N TRP A 509 17.86 1.00 21.42
CA TRP A 509 18.54 -0.27 21.65
C TRP A 509 20.02 -0.06 21.90
N ALA A 510 20.54 -0.71 22.94
CA ALA A 510 21.96 -0.81 23.21
C ALA A 510 22.58 -1.92 22.37
N PHE A 511 23.66 -1.58 21.67
CA PHE A 511 24.42 -2.45 20.77
C PHE A 511 25.79 -2.72 21.37
N GLU A 512 26.05 -3.94 21.82
CA GLU A 512 27.35 -4.35 22.35
C GLU A 512 28.05 -5.34 21.43
N THR A 513 29.28 -5.02 21.04
CA THR A 513 30.14 -5.89 20.23
C THR A 513 31.41 -6.21 21.01
N ARG A 514 31.65 -7.50 21.26
CA ARG A 514 32.90 -8.01 21.82
C ARG A 514 33.72 -8.67 20.71
N VAL A 515 34.92 -8.15 20.50
CA VAL A 515 35.88 -8.62 19.50
C VAL A 515 37.06 -9.25 20.23
N GLN A 516 37.52 -10.43 19.79
CA GLN A 516 38.73 -11.06 20.28
C GLN A 516 39.83 -11.00 19.20
N PRO A 517 40.75 -10.03 19.26
CA PRO A 517 41.85 -9.92 18.30
C PRO A 517 42.89 -11.03 18.47
N THR A 518 43.07 -11.52 19.69
CA THR A 518 43.95 -12.64 20.04
C THR A 518 43.29 -13.47 21.15
N GLU A 519 43.74 -14.71 21.38
CA GLU A 519 43.18 -15.59 22.42
C GLU A 519 43.17 -14.97 23.83
N ASN A 520 44.09 -14.04 24.10
CA ASN A 520 44.24 -13.40 25.41
C ASN A 520 43.76 -11.94 25.46
N SER A 521 43.06 -11.45 24.43
CA SER A 521 42.54 -10.07 24.43
C SER A 521 41.09 -10.00 23.96
N THR A 522 40.31 -9.12 24.60
CA THR A 522 38.93 -8.83 24.21
C THR A 522 38.73 -7.32 24.22
N LEU A 523 38.19 -6.78 23.14
CA LEU A 523 37.80 -5.38 23.00
C LEU A 523 36.29 -5.29 23.03
N LEU A 524 35.77 -4.27 23.73
CA LEU A 524 34.35 -3.97 23.80
C LEU A 524 34.07 -2.66 23.06
N TYR A 525 33.13 -2.73 22.13
CA TYR A 525 32.56 -1.59 21.43
C TYR A 525 31.08 -1.51 21.81
N THR A 526 30.61 -0.30 22.10
CA THR A 526 29.24 -0.05 22.57
C THR A 526 28.64 1.10 21.82
N ALA A 527 27.45 0.93 21.28
CA ALA A 527 26.68 2.00 20.67
C ALA A 527 25.22 1.90 21.07
N SER A 528 24.43 2.88 20.62
CA SER A 528 22.99 2.88 20.81
C SER A 528 22.33 3.42 19.54
N PHE A 529 21.19 2.84 19.17
CA PHE A 529 20.43 3.28 18.02
C PHE A 529 18.94 3.22 18.29
N ASP A 530 18.20 4.12 17.65
CA ASP A 530 16.75 4.15 17.76
C ASP A 530 16.13 3.18 16.75
N VAL A 531 15.17 2.41 17.24
CA VAL A 531 14.36 1.49 16.44
C VAL A 531 12.96 2.06 16.35
N ALA A 532 12.51 2.33 15.13
CA ALA A 532 11.14 2.75 14.86
C ALA A 532 10.17 1.56 14.91
N ASP A 533 8.88 1.85 15.16
CA ASP A 533 7.80 0.85 15.13
C ASP A 533 7.59 0.25 13.73
#